data_AF-A0A1W9V8W6-F1
#
_entry.id   AF-A0A1W9V8W6-F1
#
_cell.length_a   1.000
_cell.length_b   1.000
_cell.length_c   1.000
_cell.angle_alpha   90.00
_cell.angle_beta   90.00
_cell.angle_gamma   90.00
#
_symmetry.space_group_name_H-M   'P 1'
#
loop_
_entity.id
_entity.type
_entity.pdbx_description
1 polymer ?
#
loop_
_entity_poly.entity_id
_entity_poly.type
_entity_poly.pdbx_seq_one_letter_code
_entity_poly.pdbx_strand_id
1 'polypeptide(L)'
;MVTLSVKFGNTSERSAGGEHNSLVSVLLCKVLVKQGVIVPDDVWIIGFGHTSIGELMDPSISSIDCDYYSVGRHAVKACMLLNRNPKLASISMSIDFKIEPGTSTGFWEDRGDDTDGDSGINTADSRQDITGNGISSFYMDEDIKDLIRLEELFTQCRKCDVSILKGLEEGIRYSNLSENLNMSENTLKYRIRRMIDLSKCSSRQELLELINKFFSCRALEKKKLFGE
;
A
#
# COMPACT_ATOMS: atom_id res chain seq x y z
N MET A 1 0.83 36.12 -7.67
CA MET A 1 1.08 34.68 -7.85
C MET A 1 0.96 34.06 -6.47
N VAL A 2 -0.12 33.32 -6.21
CA VAL A 2 -0.37 32.71 -4.89
C VAL A 2 0.24 31.32 -4.93
N THR A 3 1.35 31.14 -4.23
CA THR A 3 2.02 29.83 -4.12
C THR A 3 1.37 29.06 -2.97
N LEU A 4 0.62 28.01 -3.30
CA LEU A 4 0.11 27.07 -2.30
C LEU A 4 1.21 26.04 -2.02
N SER A 5 1.98 26.23 -0.95
CA SER A 5 2.92 25.20 -0.47
C SER A 5 2.25 24.37 0.63
N VAL A 6 1.81 23.17 0.28
CA VAL A 6 1.49 22.14 1.26
C VAL A 6 2.83 21.60 1.77
N LYS A 7 3.19 21.96 3.00
CA LYS A 7 4.35 21.37 3.68
C LYS A 7 3.87 20.11 4.38
N PHE A 8 4.13 18.97 3.77
CA PHE A 8 4.21 17.70 4.50
C PHE A 8 5.43 17.80 5.41
N GLY A 9 5.41 17.18 6.61
CA GLY A 9 6.54 17.23 7.56
C GLY A 9 7.89 17.16 6.83
N ASN A 10 8.68 18.23 6.96
CA ASN A 10 9.98 18.48 6.31
C ASN A 10 10.17 18.02 4.84
N THR A 11 9.13 17.93 4.03
CA THR A 11 9.23 17.51 2.63
C THR A 11 8.51 18.50 1.72
N SER A 12 9.31 19.18 0.88
CA SER A 12 8.85 20.08 -0.16
C SER A 12 8.60 19.31 -1.47
N GLU A 13 7.37 19.41 -1.97
CA GLU A 13 6.93 19.23 -3.36
C GLU A 13 6.71 17.83 -3.98
N ARG A 14 5.64 17.83 -4.80
CA ARG A 14 5.12 16.84 -5.77
C ARG A 14 4.37 15.63 -5.21
N SER A 15 3.16 15.94 -4.76
CA SER A 15 1.98 15.08 -4.81
C SER A 15 1.72 14.56 -6.24
N ALA A 16 2.10 13.30 -6.47
CA ALA A 16 1.50 12.40 -7.47
C ALA A 16 1.92 10.91 -7.30
N GLY A 17 2.84 10.55 -6.39
CA GLY A 17 3.39 9.19 -6.31
C GLY A 17 3.29 8.50 -4.95
N GLY A 18 2.56 9.06 -3.98
CA GLY A 18 2.55 8.56 -2.59
C GLY A 18 2.08 7.11 -2.44
N GLU A 19 1.17 6.66 -3.31
CA GLU A 19 0.59 5.31 -3.26
C GLU A 19 1.61 4.20 -3.56
N HIS A 20 2.71 4.49 -4.27
CA HIS A 20 3.65 3.47 -4.72
C HIS A 20 4.88 3.28 -3.82
N ASN A 21 5.12 4.16 -2.85
CA ASN A 21 6.23 3.99 -1.90
C ASN A 21 6.01 2.77 -0.99
N SER A 22 4.75 2.49 -0.64
CA SER A 22 4.41 1.28 0.09
C SER A 22 4.71 -0.01 -0.71
N LEU A 23 4.56 0.01 -2.04
CA LEU A 23 4.96 -1.12 -2.89
C LEU A 23 6.48 -1.35 -2.89
N VAL A 24 7.28 -0.28 -2.81
CA VAL A 24 8.74 -0.40 -2.59
C VAL A 24 9.03 -1.08 -1.26
N SER A 25 8.28 -0.72 -0.22
CA SER A 25 8.44 -1.30 1.13
C SER A 25 8.12 -2.80 1.15
N VAL A 26 7.08 -3.22 0.39
CA VAL A 26 6.77 -4.64 0.17
C VAL A 26 7.94 -5.35 -0.52
N LEU A 27 8.44 -4.80 -1.62
CA LEU A 27 9.54 -5.40 -2.37
C LEU A 27 10.82 -5.50 -1.53
N LEU A 28 11.15 -4.44 -0.79
CA LEU A 28 12.29 -4.39 0.11
C LEU A 28 12.18 -5.45 1.20
N CYS A 29 11.03 -5.55 1.86
CA CYS A 29 10.77 -6.57 2.89
C CYS A 29 11.03 -7.98 2.35
N LYS A 30 10.46 -8.30 1.19
CA LYS A 30 10.67 -9.58 0.52
C LYS A 30 12.15 -9.88 0.25
N VAL A 31 12.91 -8.90 -0.26
CA VAL A 31 14.34 -9.06 -0.54
C VAL A 31 15.13 -9.30 0.74
N LEU A 32 14.86 -8.55 1.80
CA LEU A 32 15.54 -8.67 3.10
C LEU A 32 15.26 -10.02 3.75
N VAL A 33 14.00 -10.46 3.80
CA VAL A 33 13.61 -11.77 4.33
C VAL A 33 14.29 -12.90 3.54
N LYS A 34 14.36 -12.78 2.21
CA LYS A 34 15.07 -13.75 1.36
C LYS A 34 16.59 -13.79 1.65
N GLN A 35 17.17 -12.68 2.10
CA GLN A 35 18.57 -12.58 2.51
C GLN A 35 18.81 -13.05 3.95
N GLY A 36 17.77 -13.47 4.68
CA GLY A 36 17.86 -13.97 6.05
C GLY A 36 17.78 -12.88 7.13
N VAL A 37 17.41 -11.65 6.77
CA VAL A 37 17.13 -10.57 7.73
C VAL A 37 15.78 -10.84 8.38
N ILE A 38 15.72 -10.76 9.71
CA ILE A 38 14.51 -10.98 10.51
C ILE A 38 13.80 -9.64 10.67
N VAL A 39 12.62 -9.51 10.06
CA VAL A 39 11.75 -8.35 10.23
C VAL A 39 10.63 -8.76 11.18
N PRO A 40 10.43 -8.10 12.34
CA PRO A 40 10.97 -6.80 12.74
C PRO A 40 12.26 -6.82 13.59
N ASP A 41 12.81 -7.97 13.98
CA ASP A 41 13.85 -8.03 15.04
C ASP A 41 15.17 -7.34 14.67
N ASP A 42 15.61 -7.46 13.42
CA ASP A 42 16.83 -6.84 12.91
C ASP A 42 16.57 -5.43 12.34
N VAL A 43 15.41 -5.23 11.70
CA VAL A 43 15.04 -3.98 11.03
C VAL A 43 13.54 -3.78 10.98
N TRP A 44 13.12 -2.54 11.23
CA TRP A 44 11.73 -2.11 11.05
C TRP A 44 11.50 -1.56 9.65
N ILE A 45 10.35 -1.89 9.08
CA ILE A 45 9.94 -1.39 7.76
C ILE A 45 8.60 -0.69 7.91
N ILE A 46 8.55 0.56 7.46
CA ILE A 46 7.34 1.38 7.41
C ILE A 46 7.20 1.91 5.98
N GLY A 47 6.04 1.67 5.37
CA GLY A 47 5.65 2.23 4.09
C GLY A 47 4.89 3.54 4.23
N PHE A 48 4.86 4.32 3.16
CA PHE A 48 3.99 5.49 3.04
C PHE A 48 2.91 5.19 2.02
N GLY A 49 1.65 5.35 2.42
CA GLY A 49 0.48 4.86 1.70
C GLY A 49 0.06 3.47 2.18
N HIS A 50 -1.22 3.32 2.48
CA HIS A 50 -1.81 2.02 2.77
C HIS A 50 -1.99 1.21 1.45
N THR A 51 -1.66 -0.09 1.46
CA THR A 51 -1.85 -0.98 0.31
C THR A 51 -2.35 -2.34 0.77
N SER A 52 -3.28 -2.92 0.01
CA SER A 52 -3.87 -4.24 0.25
C SER A 52 -2.80 -5.34 0.29
N ILE A 53 -1.81 -5.26 -0.61
CA ILE A 53 -0.66 -6.19 -0.62
C ILE A 53 0.16 -6.07 0.67
N GLY A 54 0.43 -4.85 1.12
CA GLY A 54 1.19 -4.59 2.34
C GLY A 54 0.57 -5.27 3.56
N GLU A 55 -0.75 -5.30 3.66
CA GLU A 55 -1.47 -6.02 4.72
C GLU A 55 -1.34 -7.55 4.61
N LEU A 56 -1.39 -8.07 3.38
CA LEU A 56 -1.35 -9.50 3.09
C LEU A 56 0.03 -10.11 3.28
N MET A 57 1.10 -9.32 3.27
CA MET A 57 2.46 -9.81 3.42
C MET A 57 2.71 -10.51 4.76
N ASP A 58 3.75 -11.35 4.78
CA ASP A 58 4.31 -11.90 6.01
C ASP A 58 5.82 -11.64 6.06
N PRO A 59 6.27 -10.64 6.86
CA PRO A 59 5.49 -9.78 7.73
C PRO A 59 4.66 -8.73 6.97
N SER A 60 3.47 -8.41 7.50
CA SER A 60 2.62 -7.31 7.04
C SER A 60 3.30 -5.96 7.29
N ILE A 61 3.20 -5.07 6.31
CA ILE A 61 3.88 -3.78 6.31
C ILE A 61 3.09 -2.78 7.15
N SER A 62 3.78 -2.14 8.09
CA SER A 62 3.28 -0.97 8.81
C SER A 62 3.23 0.22 7.85
N SER A 63 2.17 1.01 7.87
CA SER A 63 2.00 2.10 6.90
C SER A 63 1.66 3.42 7.56
N ILE A 64 2.13 4.51 6.98
CA ILE A 64 1.64 5.86 7.25
C ILE A 64 0.55 6.15 6.24
N ASP A 65 -0.66 6.41 6.72
CA ASP A 65 -1.81 6.78 5.91
C ASP A 65 -2.12 8.28 6.02
N CYS A 66 -2.54 8.85 4.89
CA CYS A 66 -2.84 10.26 4.72
C CYS A 66 -4.32 10.39 4.39
N ASP A 67 -5.06 11.18 5.17
CA ASP A 67 -6.43 11.53 4.79
C ASP A 67 -6.42 12.52 3.61
N TYR A 68 -6.31 11.98 2.39
CA TYR A 68 -6.31 12.75 1.15
C TYR A 68 -7.59 13.55 0.96
N TYR A 69 -8.72 13.08 1.52
CA TYR A 69 -9.97 13.84 1.49
C TYR A 69 -9.83 15.11 2.33
N SER A 70 -9.27 15.00 3.54
CA SER A 70 -8.92 16.16 4.35
C SER A 70 -7.87 17.05 3.66
N VAL A 71 -6.85 16.50 3.02
CA VAL A 71 -5.89 17.28 2.21
C VAL A 71 -6.60 18.14 1.17
N GLY A 72 -7.49 17.53 0.38
CA GLY A 72 -8.28 18.25 -0.63
C GLY A 72 -9.16 19.35 -0.02
N ARG A 73 -9.85 19.04 1.09
CA ARG A 73 -10.68 20.01 1.83
C ARG A 73 -9.86 21.20 2.33
N HIS A 74 -8.66 20.96 2.87
CA HIS A 74 -7.76 22.01 3.34
C HIS A 74 -7.20 22.86 2.20
N ALA A 75 -6.83 22.23 1.07
CA ALA A 75 -6.37 22.94 -0.12
C ALA A 75 -7.44 23.92 -0.66
N VAL A 76 -8.70 23.47 -0.75
CA VAL A 76 -9.82 24.34 -1.16
C VAL A 76 -10.03 25.49 -0.17
N LYS A 77 -10.02 25.21 1.13
CA LYS A 77 -10.14 26.24 2.18
C LYS A 77 -9.02 27.28 2.10
N ALA A 78 -7.78 26.84 1.92
CA ALA A 78 -6.62 27.72 1.77
C ALA A 78 -6.76 28.64 0.55
N CYS A 79 -7.18 28.10 -0.59
CA CYS A 79 -7.45 28.87 -1.80
C CYS A 79 -8.55 29.93 -1.57
N MET A 80 -9.66 29.56 -0.93
CA MET A 80 -10.72 30.50 -0.58
C MET A 80 -10.25 31.61 0.36
N LEU A 81 -9.41 31.29 1.35
CA LEU A 81 -8.90 32.26 2.32
C LEU A 81 -7.95 33.27 1.65
N LEU A 82 -7.08 32.81 0.75
CA LEU A 82 -6.18 33.68 -0.04
C LEU A 82 -6.98 34.59 -0.98
N ASN A 83 -7.99 34.06 -1.68
CA ASN A 83 -8.82 34.84 -2.58
C ASN A 83 -9.64 35.92 -1.85
N ARG A 84 -10.12 35.64 -0.63
CA ARG A 84 -10.87 36.61 0.18
C ARG A 84 -9.99 37.67 0.82
N ASN A 85 -8.69 37.41 0.97
CA ASN A 85 -7.76 38.29 1.67
C ASN A 85 -6.54 38.59 0.79
N PRO A 86 -6.65 39.52 -0.18
CA PRO A 86 -5.59 39.81 -1.14
C PRO A 86 -4.28 40.35 -0.51
N LYS A 87 -4.29 40.67 0.79
CA LYS A 87 -3.09 41.04 1.56
C LYS A 87 -2.32 39.85 2.15
N LEU A 88 -2.91 38.66 2.18
CA LEU A 88 -2.21 37.43 2.63
C LEU A 88 -1.33 36.90 1.49
N ALA A 89 -0.04 36.77 1.74
CA ALA A 89 0.92 36.26 0.76
C ALA A 89 0.94 34.72 0.69
N SER A 90 0.74 34.04 1.82
CA SER A 90 0.79 32.59 1.92
C SER A 90 -0.01 32.07 3.12
N ILE A 91 -0.38 30.79 3.07
CA ILE A 91 -0.97 30.04 4.18
C ILE A 91 -0.24 28.70 4.27
N SER A 92 0.04 28.26 5.50
CA SER A 92 0.53 26.91 5.80
C SER A 92 -0.53 26.19 6.65
N MET A 93 -0.83 24.95 6.30
CA MET A 93 -1.74 24.08 7.05
C MET A 93 -1.03 22.75 7.30
N SER A 94 -1.17 22.23 8.51
CA SER A 94 -0.68 20.91 8.91
C SER A 94 -1.85 19.93 8.93
N ILE A 95 -1.60 18.69 8.55
CA ILE A 95 -2.60 17.61 8.53
C ILE A 95 -2.01 16.44 9.29
N ASP A 96 -2.81 15.86 10.17
CA ASP A 96 -2.41 14.70 10.94
C ASP A 96 -2.33 13.47 10.03
N PHE A 97 -1.27 12.69 10.23
CA PHE A 97 -1.10 11.40 9.60
C PHE A 97 -1.45 10.31 10.60
N LYS A 98 -1.97 9.20 10.10
CA LYS A 98 -2.24 8.03 10.93
C LYS A 98 -1.19 6.98 10.63
N ILE A 99 -0.55 6.45 11.66
CA ILE A 99 0.26 5.24 11.53
C ILE A 99 -0.65 4.05 11.73
N GLU A 100 -0.57 3.08 10.83
CA GLU A 100 -1.25 1.80 10.88
C GLU A 100 -0.21 0.70 11.13
N PRO A 101 -0.09 0.22 12.38
CA PRO A 101 0.93 -0.74 12.75
C PRO A 101 0.71 -2.11 12.09
N GLY A 102 1.79 -2.63 11.49
CA GLY A 102 1.88 -3.97 10.93
C GLY A 102 2.89 -4.83 11.70
N THR A 103 3.00 -6.10 11.33
CA THR A 103 3.99 -7.00 11.94
C THR A 103 5.43 -6.60 11.62
N SER A 104 5.67 -5.81 10.56
CA SER A 104 6.99 -5.27 10.20
C SER A 104 7.59 -4.30 11.20
N THR A 105 6.82 -3.88 12.21
CA THR A 105 7.27 -3.10 13.38
C THR A 105 6.88 -3.78 14.69
N GLY A 106 6.46 -5.05 14.64
CA GLY A 106 5.97 -5.77 15.82
C GLY A 106 4.65 -5.21 16.38
N PHE A 107 3.80 -4.61 15.52
CA PHE A 107 2.62 -3.85 15.93
C PHE A 107 2.94 -2.72 16.90
N TRP A 108 4.05 -2.02 16.67
CA TRP A 108 4.38 -0.85 17.45
C TRP A 108 3.26 0.20 17.32
N GLU A 109 2.60 0.49 18.44
CA GLU A 109 1.66 1.59 18.57
C GLU A 109 2.39 2.78 19.17
N ASP A 110 2.16 3.97 18.60
CA ASP A 110 2.63 5.21 19.19
C ASP A 110 2.02 5.37 20.59
N ARG A 111 2.85 5.26 21.62
CA ARG A 111 2.41 5.31 23.02
C ARG A 111 2.24 6.72 23.55
N GLY A 112 2.40 7.75 22.70
CA GLY A 112 2.20 9.14 23.09
C GLY A 112 3.06 9.53 24.29
N ASP A 113 4.26 8.95 24.40
CA ASP A 113 5.19 9.40 25.42
C ASP A 113 5.69 10.77 24.94
N ASP A 114 5.20 11.81 25.62
CA ASP A 114 5.59 13.21 25.47
C ASP A 114 7.06 13.40 25.89
N THR A 115 7.97 12.66 25.29
CA THR A 115 9.36 13.08 25.29
C THR A 115 9.43 14.30 24.38
N ASP A 116 9.42 15.47 25.01
CA ASP A 116 9.96 16.76 24.54
C ASP A 116 11.46 16.62 24.16
N GLY A 117 11.77 15.61 23.37
CA GLY A 117 13.07 15.37 22.79
C GLY A 117 13.03 15.97 21.41
N ASP A 118 13.58 17.18 21.28
CA ASP A 118 14.28 17.65 20.09
C ASP A 118 15.35 16.61 19.71
N SER A 119 14.87 15.48 19.21
CA SER A 119 15.66 14.42 18.64
C SER A 119 16.03 15.01 17.30
N GLY A 120 17.16 15.72 17.26
CA GLY A 120 17.73 16.27 16.05
C GLY A 120 17.89 15.16 15.02
N ILE A 121 16.82 14.89 14.26
CA ILE A 121 16.86 14.14 13.04
C ILE A 121 17.68 15.04 12.15
N ASN A 122 18.97 14.72 12.02
CA ASN A 122 19.77 15.18 10.90
C ASN A 122 19.09 14.59 9.67
N THR A 123 18.06 15.27 9.16
CA THR A 123 17.60 15.07 7.80
C THR A 123 18.79 15.47 6.96
N ALA A 124 19.63 14.50 6.61
CA ALA A 124 20.58 14.69 5.54
C ALA A 124 19.74 15.20 4.38
N ASP A 125 19.96 16.45 4.00
CA ASP A 125 19.30 17.13 2.89
C ASP A 125 19.85 16.52 1.59
N SER A 126 19.66 15.22 1.43
CA SER A 126 19.98 14.46 0.24
C SER A 126 18.82 14.64 -0.73
N ARG A 127 18.55 15.91 -1.08
CA ARG A 127 17.77 16.25 -2.27
C ARG A 127 18.59 15.85 -3.49
N GLN A 128 18.57 14.57 -3.82
CA GLN A 128 18.84 14.19 -5.19
C GLN A 128 17.61 14.58 -5.98
N ASP A 129 17.73 15.65 -6.76
CA ASP A 129 16.82 15.92 -7.86
C ASP A 129 16.76 14.66 -8.70
N ILE A 130 15.67 13.90 -8.58
CA ILE A 130 15.38 12.79 -9.47
C ILE A 130 15.07 13.43 -10.82
N THR A 131 16.11 13.68 -11.60
CA THR A 131 16.01 14.05 -13.00
C THR A 131 15.10 13.03 -13.69
N GLY A 132 14.25 13.51 -14.61
CA GLY A 132 13.02 12.84 -15.08
C GLY A 132 13.10 11.40 -15.63
N ASN A 133 14.27 10.75 -15.61
CA ASN A 133 14.45 9.33 -15.91
C ASN A 133 14.24 8.39 -14.70
N GLY A 134 14.33 8.87 -13.46
CA GLY A 134 14.21 7.98 -12.28
C GLY A 134 12.77 7.50 -12.02
N ILE A 135 11.79 8.40 -12.21
CA ILE A 135 10.36 8.07 -12.06
C ILE A 135 9.93 7.09 -13.16
N SER A 136 10.38 7.28 -14.41
CA SER A 136 10.07 6.34 -15.48
C SER A 136 10.74 4.99 -15.23
N SER A 137 11.97 4.95 -14.73
CA SER A 137 12.64 3.68 -14.38
C SER A 137 11.90 2.88 -13.31
N PHE A 138 11.27 3.54 -12.33
CA PHE A 138 10.51 2.86 -11.27
C PHE A 138 9.32 2.06 -11.82
N TYR A 139 8.49 2.69 -12.65
CA TYR A 139 7.31 2.02 -13.25
C TYR A 139 7.68 1.03 -14.36
N MET A 140 8.94 1.01 -14.80
CA MET A 140 9.44 0.07 -15.79
C MET A 140 9.98 -1.22 -15.16
N ASP A 141 10.19 -1.26 -13.85
CA ASP A 141 10.60 -2.45 -13.11
C ASP A 141 9.48 -3.51 -13.13
N GLU A 142 9.82 -4.73 -13.53
CA GLU A 142 8.85 -5.82 -13.69
C GLU A 142 8.25 -6.29 -12.34
N ASP A 143 9.01 -6.23 -11.24
CA ASP A 143 8.47 -6.56 -9.92
C ASP A 143 7.48 -5.49 -9.46
N ILE A 144 7.75 -4.22 -9.73
CA ILE A 144 6.82 -3.13 -9.42
C ILE A 144 5.55 -3.22 -10.28
N LYS A 145 5.65 -3.52 -11.58
CA LYS A 145 4.46 -3.73 -12.43
C LYS A 145 3.60 -4.86 -11.92
N ASP A 146 4.21 -5.97 -11.52
CA ASP A 146 3.49 -7.10 -10.96
C ASP A 146 2.82 -6.76 -9.63
N LEU A 147 3.50 -6.01 -8.76
CA LEU A 147 2.91 -5.49 -7.52
C LEU A 147 1.72 -4.56 -7.80
N ILE A 148 1.81 -3.68 -8.80
CA ILE A 148 0.68 -2.81 -9.19
C ILE A 148 -0.52 -3.66 -9.66
N ARG A 149 -0.29 -4.70 -10.48
CA ARG A 149 -1.35 -5.62 -10.94
C ARG A 149 -2.01 -6.36 -9.78
N LEU A 150 -1.22 -6.80 -8.81
CA LEU A 150 -1.73 -7.45 -7.60
C LEU A 150 -2.50 -6.47 -6.72
N GLU A 151 -2.08 -5.21 -6.63
CA GLU A 151 -2.76 -4.21 -5.80
C GLU A 151 -4.12 -3.85 -6.41
N GLU A 152 -4.17 -3.69 -7.74
CA GLU A 152 -5.42 -3.51 -8.49
C GLU A 152 -6.40 -4.69 -8.26
N LEU A 153 -5.88 -5.92 -8.22
CA LEU A 153 -6.66 -7.13 -7.95
C LEU A 153 -7.20 -7.11 -6.51
N PHE A 154 -6.33 -7.00 -5.50
CA PHE A 154 -6.72 -7.14 -4.10
C PHE A 154 -7.59 -6.00 -3.59
N THR A 155 -7.43 -4.79 -4.11
CA THR A 155 -8.33 -3.65 -3.84
C THR A 155 -9.77 -3.94 -4.25
N GLN A 156 -9.99 -4.82 -5.25
CA GLN A 156 -11.31 -5.13 -5.79
C GLN A 156 -11.81 -6.55 -5.45
N CYS A 157 -10.93 -7.41 -4.91
CA CYS A 157 -11.29 -8.73 -4.43
C CYS A 157 -12.26 -8.63 -3.26
N ARG A 158 -13.11 -9.65 -3.09
CA ARG A 158 -13.96 -9.84 -1.92
C ARG A 158 -13.40 -10.95 -1.02
N LYS A 159 -13.92 -11.08 0.21
CA LYS A 159 -13.65 -12.21 1.13
C LYS A 159 -13.70 -13.57 0.41
N CYS A 160 -14.75 -13.77 -0.37
CA CYS A 160 -14.93 -15.02 -1.10
C CYS A 160 -13.92 -15.19 -2.24
N ASP A 161 -13.44 -14.11 -2.87
CA ASP A 161 -12.43 -14.19 -3.94
C ASP A 161 -11.09 -14.67 -3.38
N VAL A 162 -10.67 -14.19 -2.20
CA VAL A 162 -9.48 -14.71 -1.49
C VAL A 162 -9.64 -16.19 -1.15
N SER A 163 -10.83 -16.59 -0.69
CA SER A 163 -11.12 -18.00 -0.39
C SER A 163 -11.09 -18.88 -1.66
N ILE A 164 -11.51 -18.33 -2.80
CA ILE A 164 -11.40 -18.99 -4.10
C ILE A 164 -9.92 -19.17 -4.45
N LEU A 165 -9.10 -18.13 -4.38
CA LEU A 165 -7.66 -18.20 -4.69
C LEU A 165 -6.95 -19.28 -3.86
N LYS A 166 -7.24 -19.35 -2.56
CA LYS A 166 -6.74 -20.40 -1.68
C LYS A 166 -7.17 -21.80 -2.13
N GLY A 167 -8.47 -21.99 -2.38
CA GLY A 167 -8.96 -23.29 -2.85
C GLY A 167 -8.39 -23.70 -4.21
N LEU A 168 -8.09 -22.74 -5.09
CA LEU A 168 -7.44 -23.00 -6.37
C LEU A 168 -5.98 -23.41 -6.22
N GLU A 169 -5.26 -22.82 -5.27
CA GLU A 169 -3.89 -23.14 -4.93
C GLU A 169 -3.77 -24.54 -4.29
N GLU A 170 -4.70 -24.88 -3.40
CA GLU A 170 -4.82 -26.22 -2.77
C GLU A 170 -5.28 -27.31 -3.76
N GLY A 171 -5.60 -26.95 -5.01
CA GLY A 171 -6.04 -27.89 -6.03
C GLY A 171 -7.45 -28.45 -5.81
N ILE A 172 -8.29 -27.75 -5.04
CA ILE A 172 -9.68 -28.15 -4.79
C ILE A 172 -10.47 -28.08 -6.10
N ARG A 173 -11.24 -29.15 -6.38
CA ARG A 173 -12.14 -29.19 -7.54
C ARG A 173 -13.25 -28.15 -7.41
N TYR A 174 -13.69 -27.60 -8.54
CA TYR A 174 -14.70 -26.53 -8.56
C TYR A 174 -16.01 -26.94 -7.90
N SER A 175 -16.45 -28.19 -8.03
CA SER A 175 -17.64 -28.70 -7.34
C SER A 175 -17.53 -28.54 -5.83
N ASN A 176 -16.43 -29.06 -5.25
CA ASN A 176 -16.19 -29.02 -3.82
C ASN A 176 -15.95 -27.59 -3.33
N LEU A 177 -15.26 -26.76 -4.12
CA LEU A 177 -15.04 -25.36 -3.77
C LEU A 177 -16.34 -24.55 -3.80
N SER A 178 -17.24 -24.87 -4.74
CA SER A 178 -18.54 -24.23 -4.86
C SER A 178 -19.46 -24.59 -3.68
N GLU A 179 -19.43 -25.85 -3.24
CA GLU A 179 -20.11 -26.32 -2.03
C GLU A 179 -19.55 -25.65 -0.77
N ASN A 180 -18.22 -25.67 -0.59
CA ASN A 180 -17.56 -25.07 0.57
C ASN A 180 -17.85 -23.58 0.72
N LEU A 181 -17.98 -22.86 -0.39
CA LEU A 181 -18.25 -21.42 -0.42
C LEU A 181 -19.73 -21.08 -0.59
N ASN A 182 -20.63 -22.07 -0.56
CA ASN A 182 -22.08 -21.92 -0.74
C ASN A 182 -22.45 -21.06 -1.97
N MET A 183 -21.82 -21.31 -3.12
CA MET A 183 -22.09 -20.60 -4.37
C MET A 183 -22.24 -21.56 -5.54
N SER A 184 -22.91 -21.13 -6.62
CA SER A 184 -22.99 -21.96 -7.83
C SER A 184 -21.64 -22.06 -8.54
N GLU A 185 -21.37 -23.17 -9.23
CA GLU A 185 -20.18 -23.31 -10.07
C GLU A 185 -20.04 -22.20 -11.12
N ASN A 186 -21.16 -21.70 -11.65
CA ASN A 186 -21.15 -20.61 -12.64
C ASN A 186 -20.69 -19.30 -12.00
N THR A 187 -21.13 -19.01 -10.77
CA THR A 187 -20.68 -17.86 -10.00
C THR A 187 -19.18 -17.98 -9.68
N LEU A 188 -18.72 -19.17 -9.30
CA LEU A 188 -17.30 -19.45 -9.05
C LEU A 188 -16.45 -19.19 -10.29
N LYS A 189 -16.83 -19.78 -11.45
CA LYS A 189 -16.12 -19.59 -12.74
C LYS A 189 -16.09 -18.12 -13.16
N TYR A 190 -17.20 -17.40 -12.99
CA TYR A 190 -17.27 -15.98 -13.27
C TYR A 190 -16.30 -15.17 -12.40
N ARG A 191 -16.24 -15.45 -11.09
CA ARG A 191 -15.32 -14.77 -10.17
C ARG A 191 -13.86 -15.03 -10.52
N ILE A 192 -13.51 -16.27 -10.82
CA ILE A 192 -12.15 -16.63 -11.26
C ILE A 192 -11.77 -15.86 -12.52
N ARG A 193 -12.66 -15.82 -13.52
CA ARG A 193 -12.43 -15.08 -14.75
C ARG A 193 -12.27 -13.58 -14.48
N ARG A 194 -13.11 -13.00 -13.63
CA ARG A 194 -12.98 -11.60 -13.20
C ARG A 194 -11.63 -11.33 -12.55
N MET A 195 -11.12 -12.21 -11.68
CA MET A 195 -9.80 -12.04 -11.06
C MET A 195 -8.67 -12.07 -12.10
N ILE A 196 -8.76 -12.98 -13.07
CA ILE A 196 -7.80 -13.06 -14.20
C ILE A 196 -7.82 -11.75 -15.02
N ASP A 197 -9.02 -11.23 -15.31
CA ASP A 197 -9.18 -9.99 -16.08
C ASP A 197 -8.61 -8.78 -15.31
N LEU A 198 -8.87 -8.70 -14.00
CA LEU A 198 -8.36 -7.62 -13.13
C LEU A 198 -6.84 -7.63 -13.01
N SER A 199 -6.24 -8.80 -12.85
CA SER A 199 -4.77 -8.94 -12.78
C SER A 199 -4.10 -8.86 -14.15
N LYS A 200 -4.87 -8.68 -15.23
CA LYS A 200 -4.38 -8.69 -16.63
C LYS A 200 -3.62 -9.98 -16.97
N CYS A 201 -3.97 -11.10 -16.33
CA CYS A 201 -3.39 -12.41 -16.63
C CYS A 201 -4.15 -13.06 -17.80
N SER A 202 -3.50 -13.99 -18.48
CA SER A 202 -4.09 -14.76 -19.58
C SER A 202 -4.74 -16.06 -19.09
N SER A 203 -4.36 -16.53 -17.90
CA SER A 203 -4.83 -17.81 -17.37
C SER A 203 -4.88 -17.86 -15.84
N ARG A 204 -5.60 -18.85 -15.32
CA ARG A 204 -5.60 -19.20 -13.90
C ARG A 204 -4.20 -19.51 -13.39
N GLN A 205 -3.41 -20.22 -14.20
CA GLN A 205 -2.07 -20.63 -13.81
C GLN A 205 -1.14 -19.43 -13.66
N GLU A 206 -1.19 -18.50 -14.61
CA GLU A 206 -0.42 -17.25 -14.55
C GLU A 206 -0.83 -16.38 -13.34
N LEU A 207 -2.12 -16.31 -13.03
CA LEU A 207 -2.60 -15.62 -11.83
C LEU A 207 -2.01 -16.23 -10.54
N LEU A 208 -2.03 -17.55 -10.43
CA LEU A 208 -1.46 -18.24 -9.26
C LEU A 208 0.05 -18.08 -9.19
N GLU A 209 0.76 -18.09 -10.32
CA GLU A 209 2.21 -17.83 -10.38
C GLU A 209 2.54 -16.40 -9.96
N LEU A 210 1.76 -15.41 -10.42
CA LEU A 210 1.90 -14.01 -10.03
C LEU A 210 1.70 -13.82 -8.53
N ILE A 211 0.69 -14.44 -7.94
CA ILE A 211 0.45 -14.41 -6.48
C ILE A 211 1.61 -15.08 -5.75
N ASN A 212 2.02 -16.29 -6.16
CA ASN A 212 3.11 -17.03 -5.53
C ASN A 212 4.48 -16.35 -5.67
N LYS A 213 4.64 -15.43 -6.62
CA LYS A 213 5.85 -14.61 -6.74
C LYS A 213 6.06 -13.74 -5.50
N PHE A 214 5.00 -13.26 -4.83
CA PHE A 214 5.08 -12.32 -3.70
C PHE A 214 4.54 -12.89 -2.39
N PHE A 215 3.61 -13.83 -2.44
CA PHE A 215 2.99 -14.44 -1.28
C PHE A 215 3.40 -15.91 -1.15
N SER A 216 3.54 -16.38 0.09
CA SER A 216 3.46 -17.81 0.39
C SER A 216 2.00 -18.16 0.72
N CYS A 217 1.52 -19.37 0.40
CA CYS A 217 0.11 -19.78 0.55
C CYS A 217 -0.54 -19.44 1.92
N ARG A 218 0.26 -19.42 3.01
CA ARG A 218 -0.18 -19.05 4.37
C ARG A 218 -0.56 -17.58 4.54
N ALA A 219 -0.05 -16.69 3.70
CA ALA A 219 -0.25 -15.25 3.81
C ALA A 219 -1.70 -14.82 3.52
N LEU A 220 -2.42 -15.57 2.67
CA LEU A 220 -3.83 -15.34 2.35
C LEU A 220 -4.79 -15.65 3.52
N GLU A 221 -4.31 -16.25 4.61
CA GLU A 221 -5.11 -16.55 5.81
C GLU A 221 -5.25 -15.35 6.76
N LYS A 222 -4.43 -14.31 6.60
CA LYS A 222 -4.43 -13.15 7.49
C LYS A 222 -5.72 -12.34 7.31
N LYS A 223 -6.70 -12.63 8.17
CA LYS A 223 -7.92 -11.85 8.42
C LYS A 223 -7.57 -10.40 8.76
N LYS A 224 -7.76 -9.47 7.82
CA LYS A 224 -8.06 -8.04 8.11
C LYS A 224 -8.64 -7.26 6.92
N LEU A 225 -8.45 -7.73 5.68
CA LEU A 225 -8.90 -7.04 4.45
C LEU A 225 -10.40 -6.75 4.32
N PHE A 226 -11.24 -7.31 5.17
CA PHE A 226 -12.68 -7.14 5.04
C PHE A 226 -13.29 -7.14 6.43
N GLY A 227 -13.57 -5.94 6.93
CA GLY A 227 -14.10 -5.68 8.26
C GLY A 227 -15.14 -6.70 8.73
N GLU A 228 -15.08 -6.98 10.03
CA GLU A 228 -16.30 -7.15 10.81
C GLU A 228 -17.05 -5.82 10.87
#